data_AF-A0A947LYY4-F1
#
_entry.id   AF-A0A947LYY4-F1
#
_cell.length_a   1.000
_cell.length_b   1.000
_cell.length_c   1.000
_cell.angle_alpha   90.00
_cell.angle_beta   90.00
_cell.angle_gamma   90.00
#
_symmetry.space_group_name_H-M   'P 1'
#
loop_
_entity.id
_entity.type
_entity.pdbx_description
1 polymer ?
#
loop_
_entity_poly.entity_id
_entity_poly.type
_entity_poly.pdbx_seq_one_letter_code
_entity_poly.pdbx_strand_id
1 'polypeptide(L)'
;MRMRQIIGRIATGAVLMCGLGLSMPTSAQTVPPPAVTGTADPARINRSVIPDSREWQTLEQAAPQQQVIPMVPDGAEDIRFVLRSLSIDGMTAYDVSEVRRLYADYLGQEISVATLFAIMGQLQEKYLQDGYTLTRVYIPNQNIEDGNARLTVVEGYVAHVELSPDIRRAAVIDDAQARILAMRPLNTIVLERLLLVLNDLPGLNVSAIIGTIKAGDPVDATPGAVRILLQKNHRHIPFARVTFDNAGSKFSGPYQINANAMIPHVGISYSALDLTTIAATSLQEQRYGAWRYAIPLFGASGAKLSWGGTMARTEPGGSLDILDVKGRSESASVRVSYPVIKQRART
;
A
#
# COMPACT_ATOMS: atom_id res chain seq x y z
N MET A 1 -6.59 3.81 85.70
CA MET A 1 -7.35 4.58 86.70
C MET A 1 -7.44 6.03 86.21
N ARG A 2 -8.63 6.48 85.76
CA ARG A 2 -9.10 7.89 85.59
C ARG A 2 -8.26 8.82 84.66
N MET A 3 -8.75 9.82 83.93
CA MET A 3 -10.06 10.38 83.58
C MET A 3 -9.78 11.61 82.67
N ARG A 4 -10.62 11.86 81.64
CA ARG A 4 -11.05 13.16 81.05
C ARG A 4 -10.00 14.20 80.54
N GLN A 5 -10.07 14.57 79.24
CA GLN A 5 -10.59 15.85 78.66
C GLN A 5 -9.64 17.08 78.86
N ILE A 6 -9.37 18.03 77.95
CA ILE A 6 -10.21 18.80 76.99
C ILE A 6 -9.26 19.68 76.10
N ILE A 7 -9.64 19.87 74.83
CA ILE A 7 -9.57 21.06 73.94
C ILE A 7 -8.31 21.97 73.91
N GLY A 8 -7.77 22.20 72.69
CA GLY A 8 -7.62 23.58 72.20
C GLY A 8 -6.38 23.95 71.36
N ARG A 9 -6.68 24.36 70.12
CA ARG A 9 -6.04 25.42 69.32
C ARG A 9 -4.91 25.05 68.33
N ILE A 10 -5.36 25.07 67.08
CA ILE A 10 -4.72 25.39 65.80
C ILE A 10 -3.66 26.50 65.93
N ALA A 11 -2.47 26.24 65.37
CA ALA A 11 -1.60 27.26 64.77
C ALA A 11 -0.59 26.61 63.79
N THR A 12 -0.94 26.68 62.51
CA THR A 12 -0.10 27.04 61.36
C THR A 12 1.40 26.69 61.41
N GLY A 13 1.82 25.71 60.61
CA GLY A 13 3.22 25.39 60.30
C GLY A 13 3.40 25.12 58.81
N ALA A 14 4.17 25.97 58.16
CA ALA A 14 4.38 26.09 56.71
C ALA A 14 4.79 24.79 56.00
N VAL A 15 4.11 24.48 54.90
CA VAL A 15 4.60 23.54 53.88
C VAL A 15 5.41 24.34 52.86
N LEU A 16 6.72 24.11 52.85
CA LEU A 16 7.63 24.52 51.78
C LEU A 16 7.23 23.76 50.51
N MET A 17 6.62 24.46 49.54
CA MET A 17 6.37 23.94 48.20
C MET A 17 7.51 24.40 47.28
N CYS A 18 8.43 23.50 46.95
CA CYS A 18 9.45 23.73 45.93
C CYS A 18 8.77 23.91 44.56
N GLY A 19 8.82 25.13 44.04
CA GLY A 19 8.36 25.48 42.69
C GLY A 19 9.33 24.94 41.63
N LEU A 20 8.86 23.94 40.86
CA LEU A 20 9.39 23.64 39.53
C LEU A 20 8.63 24.52 38.53
N GLY A 21 9.27 25.62 38.12
CA GLY A 21 8.76 26.50 37.08
C GLY A 21 8.74 25.80 35.73
N LEU A 22 7.58 25.27 35.35
CA LEU A 22 7.24 24.96 33.97
C LEU A 22 6.87 26.27 33.29
N SER A 23 7.83 26.88 32.58
CA SER A 23 7.57 27.96 31.65
C SER A 23 6.75 27.41 30.47
N MET A 24 5.43 27.50 30.56
CA MET A 24 4.57 27.33 29.40
C MET A 24 4.81 28.52 28.45
N PRO A 25 5.11 28.31 27.16
CA PRO A 25 5.09 29.39 26.21
C PRO A 25 3.65 29.90 26.10
N THR A 26 3.45 31.14 26.52
CA THR A 26 2.21 31.89 26.33
C THR A 26 1.92 31.95 24.82
N SER A 27 0.99 31.14 24.32
CA SER A 27 0.44 31.35 22.99
C SER A 27 -0.42 32.60 23.05
N ALA A 28 0.11 33.72 22.56
CA ALA A 28 -0.69 34.91 22.31
C ALA A 28 -1.77 34.55 21.28
N GLN A 29 -3.03 34.61 21.70
CA GLN A 29 -4.16 34.46 20.81
C GLN A 29 -4.26 35.74 19.97
N THR A 30 -3.75 35.70 18.74
CA THR A 30 -3.94 36.79 17.79
C THR A 30 -5.40 36.83 17.36
N VAL A 31 -6.05 37.98 17.56
CA VAL A 31 -7.37 38.28 16.97
C VAL A 31 -7.24 38.11 15.45
N PRO A 32 -8.11 37.33 14.78
CA PRO A 32 -8.03 37.19 13.34
C PRO A 32 -8.24 38.57 12.69
N PRO A 33 -7.36 38.99 11.76
CA PRO A 33 -7.56 40.23 11.02
C PRO A 33 -8.90 40.19 10.26
N PRO A 34 -9.50 41.36 9.95
CA PRO A 34 -10.71 41.43 9.13
C PRO A 34 -10.50 40.59 7.87
N ALA A 35 -11.51 39.79 7.51
CA ALA A 35 -11.43 38.80 6.45
C ALA A 35 -10.93 39.44 5.16
N VAL A 36 -9.63 39.31 4.91
CA VAL A 36 -9.03 39.46 3.59
C VAL A 36 -9.84 38.49 2.73
N THR A 37 -10.40 38.97 1.61
CA THR A 37 -11.12 38.13 0.66
C THR A 37 -10.32 36.84 0.49
N GLY A 38 -10.93 35.66 0.65
CA GLY A 38 -10.17 34.39 0.73
C GLY A 38 -9.21 34.13 -0.45
N THR A 39 -9.33 34.90 -1.53
CA THR A 39 -8.44 34.97 -2.70
C THR A 39 -7.11 35.69 -2.48
N ALA A 40 -6.98 36.54 -1.46
CA ALA A 40 -5.77 37.29 -1.10
C ALA A 40 -5.09 36.74 0.18
N ASP A 41 -5.60 35.65 0.75
CA ASP A 41 -4.97 34.93 1.85
C ASP A 41 -3.77 34.09 1.35
N PRO A 42 -2.53 34.38 1.79
CA PRO A 42 -1.34 33.61 1.39
C PRO A 42 -1.39 32.13 1.83
N ALA A 43 -2.19 31.78 2.85
CA ALA A 43 -2.33 30.40 3.32
C ALA A 43 -3.16 29.51 2.39
N ARG A 44 -3.94 30.10 1.46
CA ARG A 44 -4.79 29.36 0.50
C ARG A 44 -3.97 28.40 -0.39
N ILE A 45 -2.78 28.83 -0.80
CA ILE A 45 -1.91 28.07 -1.71
C ILE A 45 -1.45 26.75 -1.08
N ASN A 46 -1.20 26.75 0.24
CA ASN A 46 -0.79 25.56 0.98
C ASN A 46 -1.81 24.41 0.88
N ARG A 47 -3.09 24.74 0.70
CA ARG A 47 -4.18 23.74 0.59
C ARG A 47 -4.29 23.11 -0.81
N SER A 48 -3.80 23.81 -1.84
CA SER A 48 -3.85 23.36 -3.25
C SER A 48 -2.60 22.60 -3.70
N VAL A 49 -1.48 22.71 -2.98
CA VAL A 49 -0.17 22.11 -3.35
C VAL A 49 0.10 20.78 -2.64
N ILE A 50 -0.83 20.26 -1.82
CA ILE A 50 -0.76 18.85 -1.42
C ILE A 50 -0.85 18.06 -2.74
N PRO A 51 0.21 17.38 -3.20
CA PRO A 51 0.14 16.71 -4.48
C PRO A 51 -0.95 15.66 -4.36
N ASP A 52 -2.01 15.84 -5.14
CA ASP A 52 -2.98 14.79 -5.37
C ASP A 52 -2.18 13.53 -5.69
N SER A 53 -2.52 12.45 -4.99
CA SER A 53 -1.96 11.14 -5.22
C SER A 53 -1.88 10.93 -6.74
N ARG A 54 -0.64 10.81 -7.26
CA ARG A 54 -0.31 10.59 -8.67
C ARG A 54 -1.50 9.93 -9.37
N GLU A 55 -2.12 10.59 -10.34
CA GLU A 55 -3.15 9.98 -11.17
C GLU A 55 -2.57 8.69 -11.77
N TRP A 56 -2.89 7.56 -11.16
CA TRP A 56 -2.48 6.26 -11.62
C TRP A 56 -3.40 5.93 -12.79
N GLN A 57 -2.96 6.30 -14.00
CA GLN A 57 -3.58 5.80 -15.21
C GLN A 57 -3.59 4.28 -15.16
N THR A 58 -4.80 3.74 -15.30
CA THR A 58 -5.20 2.35 -15.21
C THR A 58 -4.19 1.45 -15.93
N LEU A 59 -3.60 0.52 -15.19
CA LEU A 59 -2.81 -0.55 -15.80
C LEU A 59 -3.75 -1.40 -16.64
N GLU A 60 -3.39 -1.56 -17.91
CA GLU A 60 -4.03 -2.45 -18.88
C GLU A 60 -4.26 -3.83 -18.23
N GLN A 61 -5.48 -4.33 -18.35
CA GLN A 61 -5.90 -5.62 -17.82
C GLN A 61 -4.93 -6.69 -18.33
N ALA A 62 -4.25 -7.38 -17.41
CA ALA A 62 -3.64 -8.66 -17.77
C ALA A 62 -4.79 -9.56 -18.24
N ALA A 63 -4.62 -10.12 -19.44
CA ALA A 63 -5.59 -10.96 -20.12
C ALA A 63 -6.22 -12.00 -19.17
N PRO A 64 -7.50 -12.37 -19.37
CA PRO A 64 -8.18 -13.38 -18.57
C PRO A 64 -7.31 -14.64 -18.53
N GLN A 65 -6.89 -15.02 -17.33
CA GLN A 65 -6.24 -16.30 -17.12
C GLN A 65 -7.27 -17.36 -17.48
N GLN A 66 -7.02 -18.07 -18.59
CA GLN A 66 -7.88 -19.16 -19.04
C GLN A 66 -8.09 -20.13 -17.88
N GLN A 67 -9.32 -20.20 -17.39
CA GLN A 67 -9.77 -21.27 -16.51
C GLN A 67 -9.53 -22.58 -17.25
N VAL A 68 -8.50 -23.31 -16.82
CA VAL A 68 -8.31 -24.69 -17.26
C VAL A 68 -9.35 -25.51 -16.51
N ILE A 69 -10.56 -25.59 -17.06
CA ILE A 69 -11.58 -26.52 -16.56
C ILE A 69 -10.97 -27.91 -16.75
N PRO A 70 -10.81 -28.71 -15.68
CA PRO A 70 -10.32 -30.07 -15.82
C PRO A 70 -11.28 -30.84 -16.73
N MET A 71 -10.75 -31.39 -17.82
CA MET A 71 -11.55 -32.20 -18.75
C MET A 71 -11.96 -33.49 -18.03
N VAL A 72 -13.26 -33.68 -17.85
CA VAL A 72 -13.82 -34.92 -17.30
C VAL A 72 -13.57 -36.01 -18.34
N PRO A 73 -12.96 -37.16 -17.99
CA PRO A 73 -12.75 -38.25 -18.92
C PRO A 73 -14.08 -38.82 -19.45
N ASP A 74 -14.11 -39.21 -20.73
CA ASP A 74 -15.26 -39.88 -21.33
C ASP A 74 -15.58 -41.17 -20.55
N GLY A 75 -16.86 -41.38 -20.22
CA GLY A 75 -17.33 -42.54 -19.43
C GLY A 75 -17.20 -42.39 -17.90
N ALA A 76 -16.73 -41.23 -17.38
CA ALA A 76 -16.67 -40.99 -15.94
C ALA A 76 -18.05 -40.95 -15.24
N GLU A 77 -19.13 -40.77 -15.99
CA GLU A 77 -20.50 -40.82 -15.46
C GLU A 77 -21.01 -42.25 -15.21
N ASP A 78 -20.46 -43.22 -15.95
CA ASP A 78 -20.88 -44.62 -15.91
C ASP A 78 -20.21 -45.41 -14.78
N ILE A 79 -19.04 -44.95 -14.33
CA ILE A 79 -18.30 -45.56 -13.23
C ILE A 79 -18.80 -44.98 -11.90
N ARG A 80 -19.38 -45.83 -11.05
CA ARG A 80 -19.97 -45.44 -9.76
C ARG A 80 -19.38 -46.21 -8.60
N PHE A 81 -19.36 -45.56 -7.43
CA PHE A 81 -18.89 -46.15 -6.18
C PHE A 81 -19.50 -45.42 -4.98
N VAL A 82 -19.52 -46.05 -3.81
CA VAL A 82 -19.96 -45.40 -2.57
C VAL A 82 -18.80 -44.62 -1.96
N LEU A 83 -18.91 -43.30 -1.87
CA LEU A 83 -17.86 -42.46 -1.28
C LEU A 83 -17.90 -42.56 0.26
N ARG A 84 -16.98 -43.32 0.85
CA ARG A 84 -16.86 -43.46 2.31
C ARG A 84 -15.97 -42.38 2.93
N SER A 85 -14.87 -42.04 2.26
CA SER A 85 -13.96 -41.00 2.72
C SER A 85 -13.29 -40.29 1.56
N LEU A 86 -12.94 -39.02 1.77
CA LEU A 86 -12.15 -38.22 0.85
C LEU A 86 -10.95 -37.63 1.60
N SER A 87 -9.73 -38.02 1.21
CA SER A 87 -8.50 -37.41 1.72
C SER A 87 -7.96 -36.37 0.74
N ILE A 88 -7.47 -35.24 1.25
CA ILE A 88 -6.89 -34.17 0.43
C ILE A 88 -5.44 -33.98 0.90
N ASP A 89 -4.50 -34.39 0.06
CA ASP A 89 -3.07 -34.31 0.36
C ASP A 89 -2.45 -33.03 -0.22
N GLY A 90 -1.48 -32.42 0.48
CA GLY A 90 -0.76 -31.24 0.00
C GLY A 90 -1.49 -29.90 0.15
N MET A 91 -2.66 -29.88 0.78
CA MET A 91 -3.40 -28.67 1.12
C MET A 91 -2.86 -28.06 2.42
N THR A 92 -2.35 -26.83 2.35
CA THR A 92 -1.88 -26.06 3.51
C THR A 92 -2.55 -24.70 3.65
N ALA A 93 -3.16 -24.19 2.58
CA ALA A 93 -3.88 -22.91 2.60
C ALA A 93 -5.18 -22.92 3.42
N TYR A 94 -5.79 -24.10 3.60
CA TYR A 94 -7.08 -24.25 4.28
C TYR A 94 -7.03 -25.34 5.33
N ASP A 95 -7.86 -25.18 6.36
CA ASP A 95 -8.19 -26.28 7.25
C ASP A 95 -9.14 -27.26 6.57
N VAL A 96 -8.98 -28.56 6.87
CA VAL A 96 -9.82 -29.63 6.29
C VAL A 96 -11.31 -29.38 6.55
N SER A 97 -11.65 -28.78 7.69
CA SER A 97 -13.03 -28.46 8.06
C SER A 97 -13.69 -27.45 7.13
N GLU A 98 -12.93 -26.50 6.57
CA GLU A 98 -13.43 -25.45 5.68
C GLU A 98 -13.85 -26.02 4.33
N VAL A 99 -13.08 -26.99 3.85
CA VAL A 99 -13.23 -27.66 2.55
C VAL A 99 -14.19 -28.84 2.63
N ARG A 100 -14.39 -29.44 3.81
CA ARG A 100 -15.33 -30.55 4.02
C ARG A 100 -16.74 -30.24 3.51
N ARG A 101 -17.18 -28.99 3.60
CA ARG A 101 -18.49 -28.55 3.08
C ARG A 101 -18.67 -28.78 1.58
N LEU A 102 -17.60 -28.86 0.79
CA LEU A 102 -17.67 -29.12 -0.64
C LEU A 102 -18.09 -30.57 -0.97
N TYR A 103 -17.85 -31.51 -0.05
CA TYR A 103 -18.09 -32.93 -0.32
C TYR A 103 -18.89 -33.68 0.74
N ALA A 104 -19.27 -33.00 1.84
CA ALA A 104 -19.95 -33.62 2.97
C ALA A 104 -21.24 -34.35 2.56
N ASP A 105 -22.01 -33.76 1.65
CA ASP A 105 -23.30 -34.30 1.20
C ASP A 105 -23.15 -35.59 0.37
N TYR A 106 -21.96 -35.85 -0.18
CA TYR A 106 -21.67 -37.04 -0.97
C TYR A 106 -21.16 -38.22 -0.12
N LEU A 107 -20.81 -37.99 1.15
CA LEU A 107 -20.32 -39.05 2.01
C LEU A 107 -21.43 -40.07 2.34
N GLY A 108 -21.10 -41.35 2.17
CA GLY A 108 -22.04 -42.47 2.32
C GLY A 108 -22.99 -42.67 1.14
N GLN A 109 -22.91 -41.85 0.09
CA GLN A 109 -23.74 -41.95 -1.11
C GLN A 109 -22.99 -42.64 -2.25
N GLU A 110 -23.75 -43.26 -3.15
CA GLU A 110 -23.23 -43.73 -4.43
C GLU A 110 -23.06 -42.54 -5.38
N ILE A 111 -21.83 -42.25 -5.77
CA ILE A 111 -21.48 -41.16 -6.67
C ILE A 111 -20.76 -41.69 -7.91
N SER A 112 -20.81 -40.92 -9.00
CA SER A 112 -20.00 -41.20 -10.18
C SER A 112 -18.58 -40.62 -10.04
N VAL A 113 -17.65 -41.14 -10.85
CA VAL A 113 -16.31 -40.54 -10.98
C VAL A 113 -16.42 -39.09 -11.46
N ALA A 114 -17.40 -38.76 -12.33
CA ALA A 114 -17.67 -37.39 -12.73
C ALA A 114 -18.02 -36.46 -11.54
N THR A 115 -18.76 -36.96 -10.53
CA THR A 115 -19.00 -36.20 -9.29
C THR A 115 -17.70 -35.89 -8.53
N LEU A 116 -16.76 -36.84 -8.49
CA LEU A 116 -15.45 -36.60 -7.88
C LEU A 116 -14.65 -35.52 -8.64
N PHE A 117 -14.71 -35.50 -9.98
CA PHE A 117 -14.15 -34.42 -10.79
C PHE A 117 -14.84 -33.07 -10.51
N ALA A 118 -16.15 -33.06 -10.26
CA ALA A 118 -16.87 -31.84 -9.89
C ALA A 118 -16.41 -31.28 -8.53
N ILE A 119 -16.24 -32.14 -7.51
CA ILE A 119 -15.67 -31.75 -6.19
C ILE A 119 -14.26 -31.17 -6.37
N MET A 120 -13.42 -31.84 -7.14
CA MET A 120 -12.07 -31.38 -7.46
C MET A 120 -12.09 -30.01 -8.15
N GLY A 121 -13.00 -29.80 -9.11
CA GLY A 121 -13.20 -28.53 -9.81
C GLY A 121 -13.66 -27.40 -8.88
N GLN A 122 -14.58 -27.69 -7.95
CA GLN A 122 -15.01 -26.72 -6.92
C GLN A 122 -13.86 -26.33 -5.99
N LEU A 123 -13.03 -27.30 -5.58
CA LEU A 123 -11.84 -27.01 -4.77
C LEU A 123 -10.83 -26.16 -5.54
N GLN A 124 -10.56 -26.50 -6.81
CA GLN A 124 -9.69 -25.71 -7.69
C GLN A 124 -10.21 -24.27 -7.83
N GLU A 125 -11.51 -24.10 -8.07
CA GLU A 125 -12.13 -22.78 -8.21
C GLU A 125 -12.04 -21.97 -6.92
N LYS A 126 -12.23 -22.60 -5.74
CA LYS A 126 -12.01 -21.94 -4.44
C LYS A 126 -10.58 -21.40 -4.32
N TYR A 127 -9.56 -22.19 -4.67
CA TYR A 127 -8.17 -21.70 -4.70
C TYR A 127 -7.98 -20.51 -5.63
N LEU A 128 -8.58 -20.54 -6.82
CA LEU A 128 -8.48 -19.42 -7.77
C LEU A 128 -9.13 -18.15 -7.22
N GLN A 129 -10.33 -18.25 -6.64
CA GLN A 129 -11.08 -17.12 -6.07
C GLN A 129 -10.37 -16.48 -4.87
N ASP A 130 -9.72 -17.30 -4.03
CA ASP A 130 -8.98 -16.83 -2.86
C ASP A 130 -7.56 -16.31 -3.22
N GLY A 131 -7.18 -16.34 -4.50
CA GLY A 131 -5.93 -15.75 -5.02
C GLY A 131 -4.75 -16.71 -5.12
N TYR A 132 -4.95 -18.02 -4.98
CA TYR A 132 -3.90 -19.03 -5.10
C TYR A 132 -3.81 -19.60 -6.52
N THR A 133 -3.56 -18.71 -7.47
CA THR A 133 -3.62 -19.01 -8.92
C THR A 133 -2.63 -20.10 -9.37
N LEU A 134 -1.52 -20.28 -8.66
CA LEU A 134 -0.51 -21.28 -9.00
C LEU A 134 -0.85 -22.69 -8.48
N THR A 135 -1.94 -22.84 -7.72
CA THR A 135 -2.34 -24.13 -7.18
C THR A 135 -2.99 -25.01 -8.24
N ARG A 136 -2.62 -26.30 -8.22
CA ARG A 136 -3.23 -27.35 -9.04
C ARG A 136 -3.79 -28.45 -8.17
N VAL A 137 -5.07 -28.76 -8.36
CA VAL A 137 -5.76 -29.90 -7.74
C VAL A 137 -5.94 -30.98 -8.79
N TYR A 138 -5.60 -32.22 -8.46
CA TYR A 138 -5.82 -33.36 -9.35
C TYR A 138 -6.15 -34.64 -8.58
N ILE A 139 -6.71 -35.61 -9.28
CA ILE A 139 -6.97 -36.96 -8.76
C ILE A 139 -5.76 -37.84 -9.16
N PRO A 140 -4.95 -38.33 -8.22
CA PRO A 140 -3.86 -39.26 -8.55
C PRO A 140 -4.42 -40.60 -9.02
N ASN A 141 -3.63 -41.34 -9.79
CA ASN A 141 -3.96 -42.70 -10.18
C ASN A 141 -4.09 -43.59 -8.93
N GLN A 142 -5.28 -44.13 -8.69
CA GLN A 142 -5.62 -44.89 -7.49
C GLN A 142 -6.78 -45.84 -7.77
N ASN A 143 -6.90 -46.90 -6.97
CA ASN A 143 -8.09 -47.75 -6.96
C ASN A 143 -9.07 -47.27 -5.89
N ILE A 144 -10.36 -47.14 -6.21
CA ILE A 144 -11.41 -46.61 -5.32
C ILE A 144 -12.42 -47.71 -4.91
N GLU A 145 -12.07 -48.99 -5.09
CA GLU A 145 -12.93 -50.13 -4.70
C GLU A 145 -13.46 -50.08 -3.26
N ASP A 146 -12.65 -49.58 -2.31
CA ASP A 146 -13.03 -49.47 -0.90
C ASP A 146 -13.88 -48.23 -0.56
N GLY A 147 -14.16 -47.38 -1.54
CA GLY A 147 -14.87 -46.10 -1.36
C GLY A 147 -14.03 -44.98 -0.76
N ASN A 148 -12.71 -45.15 -0.70
CA ASN A 148 -11.78 -44.13 -0.18
C ASN A 148 -11.12 -43.40 -1.37
N ALA A 149 -11.51 -42.16 -1.61
CA ALA A 149 -10.95 -41.34 -2.67
C ALA A 149 -9.89 -40.37 -2.13
N ARG A 150 -8.92 -40.02 -2.98
CA ARG A 150 -7.86 -39.06 -2.68
C ARG A 150 -7.80 -37.97 -3.72
N LEU A 151 -7.64 -36.72 -3.28
CA LEU A 151 -7.23 -35.58 -4.09
C LEU A 151 -5.82 -35.18 -3.68
N THR A 152 -5.02 -34.71 -4.64
CA THR A 152 -3.71 -34.13 -4.37
C THR A 152 -3.71 -32.68 -4.83
N VAL A 153 -3.22 -31.81 -3.95
CA VAL A 153 -3.04 -30.38 -4.19
C VAL A 153 -1.55 -30.09 -4.26
N VAL A 154 -1.13 -29.46 -5.36
CA VAL A 154 0.20 -28.89 -5.51
C VAL A 154 0.05 -27.39 -5.44
N GLU A 155 0.31 -26.83 -4.26
CA GLU A 155 0.23 -25.39 -4.05
C GLU A 155 1.53 -24.72 -4.52
N GLY A 156 1.40 -23.77 -5.45
CA GLY A 156 2.56 -23.09 -6.02
C GLY A 156 3.14 -22.06 -5.05
N TYR A 157 4.46 -21.94 -4.98
CA TYR A 157 5.15 -20.96 -4.14
C TYR A 157 6.43 -20.43 -4.77
N VAL A 158 6.87 -19.26 -4.33
CA VAL A 158 8.09 -18.64 -4.84
C VAL A 158 9.30 -19.18 -4.08
N ALA A 159 10.14 -19.94 -4.76
CA ALA A 159 11.38 -20.45 -4.20
C ALA A 159 12.56 -19.47 -4.38
N HIS A 160 12.52 -18.65 -5.43
CA HIS A 160 13.58 -17.71 -5.74
C HIS A 160 13.04 -16.38 -6.30
N VAL A 161 13.65 -15.27 -5.89
CA VAL A 161 13.34 -13.93 -6.40
C VAL A 161 14.59 -13.31 -7.01
N GLU A 162 14.55 -13.12 -8.32
CA GLU A 162 15.57 -12.46 -9.12
C GLU A 162 15.22 -10.97 -9.27
N LEU A 163 16.21 -10.09 -9.20
CA LEU A 163 16.04 -8.65 -9.42
C LEU A 163 16.70 -8.25 -10.72
N SER A 164 16.03 -7.41 -11.51
CA SER A 164 16.69 -6.81 -12.67
C SER A 164 17.85 -5.89 -12.26
N PRO A 165 18.93 -5.81 -13.06
CA PRO A 165 20.14 -5.06 -12.68
C PRO A 165 19.94 -3.57 -12.39
N ASP A 166 18.88 -2.98 -12.94
CA ASP A 166 18.51 -1.57 -12.82
C ASP A 166 17.63 -1.27 -11.59
N ILE A 167 17.29 -2.28 -10.81
CA ILE A 167 16.68 -2.14 -9.48
C ILE A 167 17.79 -1.89 -8.45
N ARG A 168 17.75 -0.71 -7.84
CA ARG A 168 18.70 -0.34 -6.78
C ARG A 168 18.41 -1.16 -5.51
N ARG A 169 19.40 -1.90 -5.02
CA ARG A 169 19.29 -2.59 -3.72
C ARG A 169 19.08 -1.59 -2.58
N ALA A 170 18.13 -1.90 -1.71
CA ALA A 170 17.77 -1.11 -0.54
C ALA A 170 16.95 -1.98 0.42
N ALA A 171 16.90 -1.61 1.70
CA ALA A 171 16.14 -2.34 2.71
C ALA A 171 14.65 -2.55 2.35
N VAL A 172 14.03 -1.61 1.64
CA VAL A 172 12.65 -1.77 1.13
C VAL A 172 12.51 -2.87 0.08
N ILE A 173 13.51 -3.03 -0.79
CA ILE A 173 13.51 -4.09 -1.81
C ILE A 173 13.83 -5.44 -1.16
N ASP A 174 14.77 -5.47 -0.22
CA ASP A 174 15.14 -6.69 0.50
C ASP A 174 13.96 -7.22 1.33
N ASP A 175 13.22 -6.34 2.02
CA ASP A 175 11.98 -6.69 2.73
C ASP A 175 10.90 -7.19 1.77
N ALA A 176 10.76 -6.59 0.58
CA ALA A 176 9.83 -7.09 -0.44
C ALA A 176 10.19 -8.51 -0.89
N GLN A 177 11.47 -8.79 -1.17
CA GLN A 177 11.93 -10.13 -1.53
C GLN A 177 11.63 -11.14 -0.41
N ALA A 178 11.92 -10.78 0.84
CA ALA A 178 11.64 -11.63 2.00
C ALA A 178 10.15 -11.96 2.14
N ARG A 179 9.27 -10.95 1.97
CA ARG A 179 7.81 -11.15 1.99
C ARG A 179 7.34 -12.07 0.85
N ILE A 180 7.93 -11.93 -0.34
CA ILE A 180 7.60 -12.81 -1.48
C ILE A 180 7.97 -14.26 -1.17
N LEU A 181 9.18 -14.48 -0.66
CA LEU A 181 9.67 -15.83 -0.31
C LEU A 181 8.92 -16.47 0.86
N ALA A 182 8.36 -15.66 1.75
CA ALA A 182 7.56 -16.12 2.88
C ALA A 182 6.14 -16.55 2.49
N MET A 183 5.63 -16.18 1.31
CA MET A 183 4.31 -16.60 0.84
C MET A 183 4.35 -18.06 0.39
N ARG A 184 3.85 -18.95 1.25
CA ARG A 184 3.74 -20.39 1.02
C ARG A 184 2.36 -20.88 1.47
N PRO A 185 1.40 -21.07 0.56
CA PRO A 185 1.53 -20.88 -0.90
C PRO A 185 1.49 -19.41 -1.36
N LEU A 186 1.86 -19.17 -2.62
CA LEU A 186 1.83 -17.84 -3.20
C LEU A 186 0.38 -17.35 -3.36
N ASN A 187 0.07 -16.22 -2.73
CA ASN A 187 -1.18 -15.52 -2.93
C ASN A 187 -0.96 -14.32 -3.89
N THR A 188 -1.62 -14.34 -5.04
CA THR A 188 -1.46 -13.33 -6.09
C THR A 188 -2.06 -11.98 -5.71
N ILE A 189 -3.10 -11.95 -4.88
CA ILE A 189 -3.70 -10.69 -4.37
C ILE A 189 -2.71 -9.98 -3.44
N VAL A 190 -2.05 -10.73 -2.55
CA VAL A 190 -1.02 -10.19 -1.66
C VAL A 190 0.22 -9.75 -2.43
N LEU A 191 0.66 -10.56 -3.41
CA LEU A 191 1.76 -10.19 -4.31
C LEU A 191 1.45 -8.91 -5.09
N GLU A 192 0.24 -8.78 -5.65
CA GLU A 192 -0.16 -7.60 -6.39
C GLU A 192 -0.12 -6.35 -5.51
N ARG A 193 -0.67 -6.41 -4.29
CA ARG A 193 -0.59 -5.32 -3.33
C ARG A 193 0.86 -4.90 -3.08
N LEU A 194 1.76 -5.87 -2.90
CA LEU A 194 3.17 -5.61 -2.70
C LEU A 194 3.81 -4.92 -3.91
N LEU A 195 3.50 -5.36 -5.13
CA LEU A 195 3.98 -4.71 -6.36
C LEU A 195 3.45 -3.28 -6.50
N LEU A 196 2.19 -3.03 -6.12
CA LEU A 196 1.65 -1.68 -6.09
C LEU A 196 2.39 -0.81 -5.06
N VAL A 197 2.80 -1.34 -3.91
CA VAL A 197 3.64 -0.63 -2.95
C VAL A 197 5.02 -0.31 -3.54
N LEU A 198 5.64 -1.25 -4.25
CA LEU A 198 6.92 -0.99 -4.92
C LEU A 198 6.78 0.08 -6.02
N ASN A 199 5.68 0.08 -6.77
CA ASN A 199 5.41 1.06 -7.84
C ASN A 199 5.11 2.47 -7.33
N ASP A 200 4.87 2.61 -6.03
CA ASP A 200 4.79 3.91 -5.38
C ASP A 200 6.14 4.55 -5.11
N LEU A 201 7.21 3.73 -5.11
CA LEU A 201 8.55 4.20 -4.80
C LEU A 201 9.06 5.13 -5.92
N PRO A 202 9.63 6.29 -5.57
CA PRO A 202 10.21 7.22 -6.54
C PRO A 202 11.24 6.53 -7.45
N GLY A 203 11.06 6.69 -8.77
CA GLY A 203 11.97 6.12 -9.76
C GLY A 203 11.84 4.60 -9.98
N LEU A 204 10.86 3.95 -9.34
CA LEU A 204 10.60 2.52 -9.48
C LEU A 204 9.27 2.26 -10.17
N ASN A 205 9.31 1.44 -11.21
CA ASN A 205 8.15 0.83 -11.82
C ASN A 205 8.53 -0.61 -12.11
N VAL A 206 7.86 -1.57 -11.49
CA VAL A 206 8.21 -2.98 -11.48
C VAL A 206 7.00 -3.83 -11.86
N SER A 207 7.28 -4.85 -12.67
CA SER A 207 6.42 -5.99 -12.95
C SER A 207 7.04 -7.26 -12.36
N ALA A 208 6.22 -8.24 -12.01
CA ALA A 208 6.69 -9.58 -11.66
C ALA A 208 6.48 -10.52 -12.86
N ILE A 209 7.52 -11.22 -13.25
CA ILE A 209 7.46 -12.29 -14.27
C ILE A 209 7.68 -13.62 -13.55
N ILE A 210 6.67 -14.49 -13.59
CA ILE A 210 6.74 -15.83 -13.04
C ILE A 210 7.40 -16.75 -14.07
N GLY A 211 8.35 -17.56 -13.64
CA GLY A 211 9.01 -18.57 -14.46
C GLY A 211 9.24 -19.86 -13.68
N THR A 212 9.65 -20.90 -14.41
CA THR A 212 10.11 -22.15 -13.82
C THR A 212 11.50 -21.99 -13.22
N ILE A 213 11.83 -22.81 -12.23
CA ILE A 213 13.19 -22.94 -11.70
C ILE A 213 14.12 -23.39 -12.82
N LYS A 214 15.26 -22.70 -12.98
CA LYS A 214 16.27 -23.00 -14.00
C LYS A 214 17.49 -23.65 -13.36
N ALA A 215 18.24 -24.41 -14.16
CA ALA A 215 19.56 -24.87 -13.77
C ALA A 215 20.45 -23.66 -13.45
N GLY A 216 21.02 -23.63 -12.24
CA GLY A 216 21.81 -22.50 -11.72
C GLY A 216 21.07 -21.58 -10.74
N ASP A 217 19.76 -21.73 -10.56
CA ASP A 217 19.06 -21.11 -9.43
C ASP A 217 19.57 -21.73 -8.11
N PRO A 218 19.60 -20.98 -6.99
CA PRO A 218 20.15 -21.46 -5.72
C PRO A 218 19.23 -22.44 -4.96
N VAL A 219 18.17 -22.92 -5.61
CA VAL A 219 17.14 -23.79 -5.01
C VAL A 219 16.76 -24.88 -6.00
N ASP A 220 16.55 -26.09 -5.49
CA ASP A 220 16.13 -27.24 -6.29
C ASP A 220 14.68 -27.11 -6.78
N ALA A 221 14.41 -27.72 -7.93
CA ALA A 221 13.08 -27.78 -8.52
C ALA A 221 12.21 -28.82 -7.78
N THR A 222 11.48 -28.37 -6.76
CA THR A 222 10.41 -29.15 -6.10
C THR A 222 9.05 -28.89 -6.75
N PRO A 223 8.07 -29.82 -6.61
CA PRO A 223 6.71 -29.57 -7.10
C PRO A 223 6.12 -28.27 -6.54
N GLY A 224 5.56 -27.44 -7.42
CA GLY A 224 5.00 -26.13 -7.07
C GLY A 224 6.01 -24.99 -6.94
N ALA A 225 7.33 -25.26 -6.95
CA ALA A 225 8.33 -24.20 -6.88
C ALA A 225 8.39 -23.39 -8.19
N VAL A 226 8.30 -22.07 -8.06
CA VAL A 226 8.49 -21.11 -9.14
C VAL A 226 9.54 -20.06 -8.78
N ARG A 227 10.10 -19.41 -9.79
CA ARG A 227 10.91 -18.20 -9.61
C ARG A 227 10.14 -16.97 -10.07
N ILE A 228 10.40 -15.84 -9.42
CA ILE A 228 9.91 -14.53 -9.85
C ILE A 228 11.10 -13.66 -10.25
N LEU A 229 11.04 -13.07 -11.43
CA LEU A 229 11.87 -11.94 -11.81
C LEU A 229 11.10 -10.65 -11.55
N LEU A 230 11.60 -9.82 -10.63
CA LEU A 230 11.16 -8.43 -10.51
C LEU A 230 11.85 -7.62 -11.60
N GLN A 231 11.07 -7.24 -12.61
CA GLN A 231 11.54 -6.49 -13.76
C GLN A 231 11.16 -5.03 -13.63
N LYS A 232 12.17 -4.14 -13.67
CA LYS A 232 11.91 -2.71 -13.75
C LYS A 232 11.52 -2.34 -15.18
N ASN A 233 10.35 -1.75 -15.32
CA ASN A 233 9.88 -1.24 -16.60
C ASN A 233 10.39 0.20 -16.78
N HIS A 234 10.91 0.49 -17.96
CA HIS A 234 11.32 1.85 -18.29
C HIS A 234 10.08 2.72 -18.53
N ARG A 235 9.79 3.60 -17.57
CA ARG A 235 8.78 4.65 -17.74
C ARG A 235 9.47 6.00 -17.65
N HIS A 236 9.39 6.79 -18.72
CA HIS A 236 9.92 8.16 -18.71
C HIS A 236 9.01 9.04 -17.85
N ILE A 237 9.44 9.33 -16.63
CA ILE A 237 8.74 10.25 -15.72
C ILE A 237 9.55 11.55 -15.70
N PRO A 238 9.00 12.69 -16.15
CA PRO A 238 9.73 13.95 -16.12
C PRO A 238 10.02 14.34 -14.67
N PHE A 239 11.29 14.60 -14.37
CA PHE A 239 11.74 14.97 -13.03
C PHE A 239 11.41 16.44 -12.69
N ALA A 240 11.04 17.24 -13.69
CA ALA A 240 10.64 18.63 -13.52
C ALA A 240 9.54 19.02 -14.51
N ARG A 241 8.73 19.99 -14.12
CA ARG A 241 7.66 20.58 -14.92
C ARG A 241 7.60 22.08 -14.64
N VAL A 242 7.55 22.86 -15.71
CA VAL A 242 7.22 24.29 -15.63
C VAL A 242 5.90 24.50 -16.36
N THR A 243 4.95 25.19 -15.73
CA THR A 243 3.67 25.55 -16.34
C THR A 243 3.45 27.05 -16.22
N PHE A 244 2.70 27.59 -17.19
CA PHE A 244 2.16 28.93 -17.16
C PHE A 244 0.65 28.82 -17.24
N ASP A 245 -0.06 29.47 -16.33
CA ASP A 245 -1.52 29.42 -16.28
C ASP A 245 -2.11 30.77 -15.87
N ASN A 246 -3.44 30.83 -15.90
CA ASN A 246 -4.22 31.95 -15.42
C ASN A 246 -5.11 31.60 -14.21
N ALA A 247 -4.67 30.68 -13.36
CA ALA A 247 -5.44 30.19 -12.22
C ALA A 247 -5.42 31.15 -11.01
N GLY A 248 -4.52 32.14 -11.05
CA GLY A 248 -4.43 33.16 -10.02
C GLY A 248 -5.61 34.14 -10.04
N SER A 249 -5.86 34.79 -8.91
CA SER A 249 -6.93 35.78 -8.81
C SER A 249 -6.43 37.16 -9.25
N LYS A 250 -7.37 38.09 -9.47
CA LYS A 250 -7.04 39.52 -9.70
C LYS A 250 -6.24 40.18 -8.56
N PHE A 251 -6.22 39.56 -7.37
CA PHE A 251 -5.50 40.05 -6.20
C PHE A 251 -4.15 39.34 -6.01
N SER A 252 -3.98 38.14 -6.54
CA SER A 252 -2.82 37.28 -6.31
C SER A 252 -2.01 37.06 -7.59
N GLY A 253 -2.20 37.94 -8.57
CA GLY A 253 -1.68 37.83 -9.93
C GLY A 253 -2.47 36.84 -10.77
N PRO A 254 -3.21 37.31 -11.79
CA PRO A 254 -4.05 36.44 -12.62
C PRO A 254 -3.25 35.50 -13.50
N TYR A 255 -1.96 35.74 -13.72
CA TYR A 255 -1.06 34.90 -14.51
C TYR A 255 0.09 34.39 -13.64
N GLN A 256 0.33 33.08 -13.65
CA GLN A 256 1.28 32.44 -12.75
C GLN A 256 2.23 31.50 -13.50
N ILE A 257 3.48 31.46 -13.05
CA ILE A 257 4.47 30.45 -13.43
C ILE A 257 4.60 29.49 -12.25
N ASN A 258 4.42 28.19 -12.52
CA ASN A 258 4.63 27.14 -11.54
C ASN A 258 5.81 26.27 -11.98
N ALA A 259 6.78 26.04 -11.09
CA ALA A 259 7.84 25.07 -11.32
C ALA A 259 7.77 23.98 -10.25
N ASN A 260 7.74 22.73 -10.69
CA ASN A 260 7.72 21.56 -9.84
C ASN A 260 8.89 20.65 -10.20
N ALA A 261 9.59 20.11 -9.22
CA ALA A 261 10.62 19.12 -9.42
C ALA A 261 10.49 17.99 -8.40
N MET A 262 10.64 16.74 -8.83
CA MET A 262 10.73 15.56 -7.99
C MET A 262 12.07 14.90 -8.23
N ILE A 263 12.95 14.96 -7.22
CA ILE A 263 14.30 14.40 -7.28
C ILE A 263 14.30 13.11 -6.46
N PRO A 264 14.38 11.93 -7.09
CA PRO A 264 14.41 10.67 -6.38
C PRO A 264 15.80 10.36 -5.81
N HIS A 265 15.87 9.49 -4.81
CA HIS A 265 17.11 8.94 -4.24
C HIS A 265 18.08 9.98 -3.62
N VAL A 266 17.57 11.09 -3.06
CA VAL A 266 18.42 12.07 -2.38
C VAL A 266 18.80 11.54 -1.00
N GLY A 267 20.04 11.06 -0.85
CA GLY A 267 20.60 10.54 0.42
C GLY A 267 20.11 9.13 0.80
N ILE A 268 18.80 8.87 0.72
CA ILE A 268 18.19 7.57 1.04
C ILE A 268 17.61 6.97 -0.25
N SER A 269 17.88 5.69 -0.50
CA SER A 269 17.31 4.97 -1.64
C SER A 269 15.78 5.02 -1.62
N TYR A 270 15.18 5.37 -2.76
CA TYR A 270 13.73 5.49 -2.93
C TYR A 270 13.10 6.58 -2.06
N SER A 271 13.90 7.54 -1.58
CA SER A 271 13.38 8.82 -1.12
C SER A 271 12.96 9.71 -2.30
N ALA A 272 12.15 10.73 -2.02
CA ALA A 272 11.87 11.82 -2.95
C ALA A 272 12.02 13.17 -2.25
N LEU A 273 12.71 14.09 -2.91
CA LEU A 273 12.66 15.51 -2.63
C LEU A 273 11.77 16.18 -3.67
N ASP A 274 10.61 16.66 -3.23
CA ASP A 274 9.72 17.51 -4.02
C ASP A 274 10.04 18.97 -3.76
N LEU A 275 10.15 19.76 -4.82
CA LEU A 275 10.29 21.21 -4.79
C LEU A 275 9.17 21.82 -5.63
N THR A 276 8.44 22.77 -5.08
CA THR A 276 7.39 23.50 -5.79
C THR A 276 7.60 24.99 -5.61
N THR A 277 7.53 25.74 -6.70
CA THR A 277 7.53 27.20 -6.69
C THR A 277 6.36 27.70 -7.52
N ILE A 278 5.71 28.76 -7.03
CA ILE A 278 4.64 29.46 -7.76
C ILE A 278 4.94 30.95 -7.66
N ALA A 279 4.96 31.63 -8.79
CA ALA A 279 5.19 33.06 -8.87
C ALA A 279 4.18 33.71 -9.82
N ALA A 280 3.54 34.78 -9.37
CA ALA A 280 2.77 35.64 -10.28
C ALA A 280 3.73 36.36 -11.25
N THR A 281 3.23 36.76 -12.42
CA THR A 281 3.99 37.59 -13.37
C THR A 281 4.45 38.89 -12.74
N SER A 282 3.61 39.50 -11.88
CA SER A 282 4.07 40.50 -10.91
C SER A 282 4.58 39.80 -9.65
N LEU A 283 5.90 39.78 -9.47
CA LEU A 283 6.54 39.05 -8.36
C LEU A 283 6.18 39.58 -6.96
N GLN A 284 5.57 40.76 -6.85
CA GLN A 284 5.09 41.29 -5.57
C GLN A 284 3.72 40.70 -5.19
N GLU A 285 2.86 40.45 -6.18
CA GLU A 285 1.50 39.95 -5.96
C GLU A 285 1.47 38.55 -5.35
N GLN A 286 2.37 37.66 -5.79
CA GLN A 286 2.48 36.32 -5.22
C GLN A 286 3.84 35.67 -5.46
N ARG A 287 4.43 35.15 -4.38
CA ARG A 287 5.56 34.21 -4.39
C ARG A 287 5.32 33.11 -3.38
N TYR A 288 5.45 31.88 -3.82
CA TYR A 288 5.31 30.69 -3.01
C TYR A 288 6.45 29.71 -3.30
N GLY A 289 6.97 29.10 -2.24
CA GLY A 289 7.94 28.02 -2.31
C GLY A 289 7.56 26.94 -1.30
N ALA A 290 7.69 25.69 -1.72
CA ALA A 290 7.54 24.53 -0.87
C ALA A 290 8.59 23.48 -1.16
N TRP A 291 8.98 22.76 -0.12
CA TRP A 291 9.81 21.58 -0.23
C TRP A 291 9.23 20.47 0.63
N ARG A 292 9.32 19.24 0.17
CA ARG A 292 8.93 18.05 0.91
C ARG A 292 9.95 16.94 0.67
N TYR A 293 10.39 16.30 1.75
CA TYR A 293 11.21 15.12 1.68
C TYR A 293 10.42 13.93 2.23
N ALA A 294 10.37 12.84 1.47
CA ALA A 294 9.62 11.64 1.81
C ALA A 294 10.48 10.39 1.71
N ILE A 295 10.33 9.48 2.68
CA ILE A 295 11.04 8.20 2.75
C ILE A 295 10.07 7.05 3.01
N PRO A 296 10.33 5.83 2.49
CA PRO A 296 9.62 4.64 2.90
C PRO A 296 9.92 4.31 4.37
N LEU A 297 8.91 3.87 5.11
CA LEU A 297 9.02 3.36 6.47
C LEU A 297 8.70 1.86 6.48
N PHE A 298 9.35 1.13 7.39
CA PHE A 298 9.07 -0.29 7.66
C PHE A 298 9.08 -1.15 6.38
N GLY A 299 10.14 -1.02 5.59
CA GLY A 299 10.35 -1.82 4.38
C GLY A 299 9.25 -1.62 3.34
N ALA A 300 8.75 -2.72 2.79
CA ALA A 300 7.72 -2.76 1.75
C ALA A 300 6.29 -2.76 2.31
N SER A 301 6.09 -2.23 3.53
CA SER A 301 4.76 -2.06 4.13
C SER A 301 3.88 -1.06 3.37
N GLY A 302 4.50 -0.11 2.67
CA GLY A 302 3.84 1.02 2.03
C GLY A 302 3.71 2.25 2.95
N ALA A 303 4.12 2.14 4.22
CA ALA A 303 4.21 3.29 5.10
C ALA A 303 5.24 4.29 4.56
N LYS A 304 4.97 5.58 4.71
CA LYS A 304 5.88 6.67 4.33
C LYS A 304 5.93 7.71 5.43
N LEU A 305 7.12 8.22 5.71
CA LEU A 305 7.33 9.43 6.50
C LEU A 305 7.67 10.55 5.54
N SER A 306 7.04 11.70 5.72
CA SER A 306 7.38 12.90 4.98
C SER A 306 7.41 14.10 5.90
N TRP A 307 8.28 15.05 5.58
CA TRP A 307 8.32 16.34 6.22
C TRP A 307 8.62 17.41 5.20
N GLY A 308 8.24 18.65 5.50
CA GLY A 308 8.38 19.73 4.55
C GLY A 308 8.08 21.09 5.14
N GLY A 309 8.38 22.10 4.36
CA GLY A 309 8.14 23.50 4.69
C GLY A 309 7.53 24.25 3.53
N THR A 310 6.72 25.25 3.83
CA THR A 310 6.20 26.20 2.85
C THR A 310 6.46 27.63 3.28
N MET A 311 6.64 28.51 2.31
CA MET A 311 6.86 29.93 2.46
C MET A 311 6.05 30.66 1.39
N ALA A 312 5.20 31.59 1.79
CA ALA A 312 4.41 32.42 0.89
C ALA A 312 4.53 33.90 1.27
N ARG A 313 4.65 34.76 0.25
CA ARG A 313 4.57 36.21 0.37
C ARG A 313 3.65 36.76 -0.72
N THR A 314 2.80 37.71 -0.35
CA THR A 314 1.81 38.32 -1.25
C THR A 314 1.65 39.80 -0.90
N GLU A 315 1.66 40.66 -1.90
CA GLU A 315 1.26 42.07 -1.82
C GLU A 315 0.09 42.25 -2.78
N PRO A 316 -1.17 42.06 -2.33
CA PRO A 316 -2.28 41.89 -3.24
C PRO A 316 -2.57 43.12 -4.11
N GLY A 317 -2.62 42.92 -5.42
CA GLY A 317 -2.87 43.98 -6.40
C GLY A 317 -4.33 44.41 -6.52
N GLY A 318 -4.63 45.20 -7.55
CA GLY A 318 -6.00 45.65 -7.87
C GLY A 318 -6.55 46.60 -6.81
N SER A 319 -7.79 46.37 -6.34
CA SER A 319 -8.43 47.27 -5.37
C SER A 319 -7.82 47.19 -3.96
N LEU A 320 -6.91 46.26 -3.70
CA LEU A 320 -6.21 46.12 -2.42
C LEU A 320 -4.83 46.80 -2.43
N ASP A 321 -4.33 47.21 -3.59
CA ASP A 321 -3.02 47.85 -3.75
C ASP A 321 -2.95 49.18 -2.99
N ILE A 322 -4.04 49.96 -3.03
CA ILE A 322 -4.19 51.23 -2.29
C ILE A 322 -4.13 51.05 -0.76
N LEU A 323 -4.31 49.84 -0.25
CA LEU A 323 -4.29 49.53 1.17
C LEU A 323 -2.91 49.05 1.66
N ASP A 324 -1.92 48.90 0.76
CA ASP A 324 -0.58 48.35 1.02
C ASP A 324 -0.64 47.06 1.88
N VAL A 325 -1.56 46.16 1.53
CA VAL A 325 -1.76 44.91 2.28
C VAL A 325 -0.58 43.98 2.01
N LYS A 326 0.05 43.48 3.07
CA LYS A 326 1.15 42.51 2.99
C LYS A 326 0.79 41.23 3.71
N GLY A 327 0.89 40.13 2.99
CA GLY A 327 0.65 38.78 3.48
C GLY A 327 1.94 37.98 3.54
N ARG A 328 2.13 37.26 4.65
CA ARG A 328 3.21 36.27 4.81
C ARG A 328 2.65 35.03 5.48
N SER A 329 2.98 33.86 4.95
CA SER A 329 2.62 32.56 5.54
C SER A 329 3.83 31.63 5.53
N GLU A 330 4.03 30.94 6.64
CA GLU A 330 5.06 29.92 6.82
C GLU A 330 4.44 28.72 7.49
N SER A 331 4.77 27.52 7.03
CA SER A 331 4.30 26.29 7.67
C SER A 331 5.36 25.21 7.62
N ALA A 332 5.51 24.45 8.69
CA ALA A 332 6.22 23.18 8.69
C ALA A 332 5.23 22.03 8.88
N SER A 333 5.52 20.88 8.30
CA SER A 333 4.68 19.69 8.46
C SER A 333 5.51 18.42 8.56
N VAL A 334 4.99 17.46 9.33
CA VAL A 334 5.45 16.08 9.40
C VAL A 334 4.22 15.20 9.21
N ARG A 335 4.33 14.19 8.36
CA ARG A 335 3.22 13.29 8.00
C ARG A 335 3.72 11.86 7.90
N VAL A 336 2.98 10.96 8.55
CA VAL A 336 3.07 9.51 8.33
C VAL A 336 1.83 9.07 7.56
N SER A 337 2.01 8.28 6.51
CA SER A 337 0.92 7.73 5.70
C SER A 337 1.08 6.24 5.52
N TYR A 338 -0.01 5.48 5.58
CA TYR A 338 -0.02 4.03 5.34
C TYR A 338 -1.25 3.66 4.51
N PRO A 339 -1.10 2.98 3.36
CA PRO A 339 -2.24 2.55 2.55
C PRO A 339 -2.90 1.31 3.17
N VAL A 340 -4.10 1.47 3.74
CA VAL A 340 -4.87 0.36 4.32
C VAL A 340 -5.33 -0.60 3.22
N ILE A 341 -5.81 -0.05 2.10
CA ILE A 341 -6.27 -0.79 0.92
C ILE A 341 -5.45 -0.35 -0.28
N LYS A 342 -5.01 -1.30 -1.09
CA LYS A 342 -4.32 -1.03 -2.35
C LYS A 342 -4.62 -2.14 -3.36
N GLN A 343 -5.54 -1.86 -4.28
CA GLN A 343 -6.03 -2.79 -5.31
C GLN A 343 -6.33 -2.01 -6.59
N ARG A 344 -6.09 -2.60 -7.77
CA ARG A 344 -6.33 -1.91 -9.05
C ARG A 344 -7.80 -1.51 -9.26
N ALA A 345 -8.75 -2.33 -8.82
CA ALA A 345 -10.19 -2.16 -9.09
C ALA A 345 -10.93 -1.22 -8.11
N ARG A 346 -10.27 -0.81 -7.02
CA ARG A 346 -10.80 0.12 -6.02
C ARG A 346 -9.68 1.07 -5.63
N THR A 347 -9.47 2.09 -6.45
CA THR A 347 -8.61 3.23 -6.09
C THR A 347 -9.43 4.49 -6.14
#